data_AF-A0A061RHC8-F1
#
_entry.id   AF-A0A061RHC8-F1
#
_cell.length_a   1.000
_cell.length_b   1.000
_cell.length_c   1.000
_cell.angle_alpha   90.00
_cell.angle_beta   90.00
_cell.angle_gamma   90.00
#
_symmetry.space_group_name_H-M   'P 1'
#
loop_
_entity.id
_entity.type
_entity.pdbx_description
1 polymer ?
#
loop_
_entity_poly.entity_id
_entity_poly.type
_entity_poly.pdbx_seq_one_letter_code
_entity_poly.pdbx_strand_id
1 'polypeptide(L)'
;MSEKPLDRCDLLPETVSRLALVGIRTAQQLLLHSPLEVSETLDASVEFAQQLLLLTSLKIRPDPTTALELLNLSSVELRSGLRPLDDALGGGIPVAAVTEFVGPAGIGKTQLCMQLTANSVLGNKARTVLYIDTECKFSSQRFRDILRAQIHKSVHIVSSRDQLAVQAQDRVIVLRVQDLKDLLQRIKELEVACIDHSVGLIVVDSIANPVRASVPGDGAEAQVGARARNILSRAHANNTDEYGLEKRGS
;
A
#
# COMPACT_ATOMS: atom_id res chain seq x y z
N MET A 1 -11.61 3.73 -9.83
CA MET A 1 -11.44 3.32 -11.25
C MET A 1 -9.98 3.04 -11.50
N SER A 2 -9.65 2.11 -12.40
CA SER A 2 -8.28 1.61 -12.58
C SER A 2 -7.41 2.59 -13.38
N GLU A 3 -6.22 2.94 -12.86
CA GLU A 3 -5.18 3.68 -13.62
C GLU A 3 -4.44 2.79 -14.63
N LYS A 4 -4.96 1.58 -14.90
CA LYS A 4 -4.38 0.63 -15.84
C LYS A 4 -4.14 1.33 -17.19
N PRO A 5 -2.90 1.30 -17.69
CA PRO A 5 -2.55 1.79 -19.01
C PRO A 5 -3.42 1.15 -20.12
N LEU A 6 -3.79 1.95 -21.13
CA LEU A 6 -4.67 1.50 -22.23
C LEU A 6 -4.04 0.43 -23.13
N ASP A 7 -2.72 0.41 -23.23
CA ASP A 7 -1.94 -0.63 -23.93
C ASP A 7 -2.11 -2.03 -23.30
N ARG A 8 -2.54 -2.11 -22.03
CA ARG A 8 -2.84 -3.34 -21.30
C ARG A 8 -4.34 -3.68 -21.24
N CYS A 9 -5.16 -3.00 -22.04
CA CYS A 9 -6.61 -3.17 -22.08
C CYS A 9 -7.10 -3.91 -23.36
N ASP A 10 -6.22 -4.59 -24.08
CA ASP A 10 -6.50 -5.32 -25.33
C ASP A 10 -7.15 -4.44 -26.41
N LEU A 11 -6.81 -3.16 -26.43
CA LEU A 11 -7.25 -2.21 -27.44
C LEU A 11 -6.31 -2.23 -28.65
N LEU A 12 -6.82 -1.87 -29.82
CA LEU A 12 -6.00 -1.74 -31.03
C LEU A 12 -4.89 -0.70 -30.81
N PRO A 13 -3.63 -0.99 -31.20
CA PRO A 13 -2.49 -0.06 -31.00
C PRO A 13 -2.72 1.33 -31.61
N GLU A 14 -3.44 1.39 -32.73
CA GLU A 14 -3.81 2.64 -33.39
C GLU A 14 -4.78 3.49 -32.56
N THR A 15 -5.78 2.86 -31.93
CA THR A 15 -6.71 3.51 -31.00
C THR A 15 -5.98 4.03 -29.77
N VAL A 16 -5.07 3.24 -29.19
CA VAL A 16 -4.26 3.65 -28.03
C VAL A 16 -3.38 4.85 -28.39
N SER A 17 -2.76 4.84 -29.58
CA SER A 17 -1.90 5.93 -30.05
C SER A 17 -2.68 7.23 -30.24
N ARG A 18 -3.87 7.16 -30.84
CA ARG A 18 -4.75 8.34 -31.04
C ARG A 18 -5.21 8.94 -29.72
N LEU A 19 -5.64 8.11 -28.76
CA LEU A 19 -6.03 8.57 -27.42
C LEU A 19 -4.85 9.21 -26.67
N ALA A 20 -3.64 8.64 -26.82
CA ALA A 20 -2.44 9.16 -26.17
C ALA A 20 -2.03 10.56 -26.66
N LEU A 21 -2.35 10.93 -27.92
CA LEU A 21 -2.12 12.27 -28.46
C LEU A 21 -2.94 13.35 -27.74
N VAL A 22 -4.13 12.99 -27.26
CA VAL A 22 -5.04 13.89 -26.51
C VAL A 22 -4.85 13.76 -25.00
N GLY A 23 -3.82 13.02 -24.57
CA GLY A 23 -3.47 12.86 -23.16
C GLY A 23 -4.26 11.77 -22.42
N ILE A 24 -5.11 11.01 -23.12
CA ILE A 24 -5.82 9.87 -22.57
C ILE A 24 -4.91 8.64 -22.64
N ARG A 25 -4.37 8.23 -21.49
CA ARG A 25 -3.39 7.14 -21.38
C ARG A 25 -3.86 5.97 -20.51
N THR A 26 -4.86 6.19 -19.66
CA THR A 26 -5.38 5.16 -18.75
C THR A 26 -6.84 4.84 -19.01
N ALA A 27 -7.26 3.63 -18.63
CA ALA A 27 -8.64 3.19 -18.73
C ALA A 27 -9.60 4.09 -17.92
N GLN A 28 -9.17 4.56 -16.74
CA GLN A 28 -9.92 5.55 -15.97
C GLN A 28 -10.14 6.85 -16.75
N GLN A 29 -9.10 7.40 -17.39
CA GLN A 29 -9.23 8.64 -18.16
C GLN A 29 -10.23 8.44 -19.31
N LEU A 30 -10.12 7.34 -20.05
CA LEU A 30 -11.03 7.03 -21.14
C LEU A 30 -12.48 6.94 -20.68
N LEU A 31 -12.74 6.28 -19.54
CA LEU A 31 -14.09 6.10 -18.99
C LEU A 31 -14.71 7.36 -18.38
N LEU A 32 -13.96 8.45 -18.23
CA LEU A 32 -14.50 9.75 -17.81
C LEU A 32 -15.09 10.54 -18.98
N HIS A 33 -14.80 10.15 -20.22
CA HIS A 33 -15.29 10.80 -21.42
C HIS A 33 -16.63 10.23 -21.88
N SER A 34 -17.46 11.10 -22.45
CA SER A 34 -18.70 10.65 -23.11
C SER A 34 -18.40 9.95 -24.44
N PRO A 35 -19.30 9.08 -24.93
CA PRO A 35 -19.13 8.45 -26.25
C PRO A 35 -18.96 9.44 -27.40
N LEU A 36 -19.56 10.64 -27.31
CA LEU A 36 -19.40 11.71 -28.29
C LEU A 36 -17.98 12.28 -28.29
N GLU A 37 -17.43 12.61 -27.12
CA GLU A 37 -16.05 13.11 -27.00
C GLU A 37 -15.03 12.08 -27.51
N VAL A 38 -15.24 10.81 -27.22
CA VAL A 38 -14.38 9.71 -27.69
C VAL A 38 -14.50 9.55 -29.21
N SER A 39 -15.71 9.65 -29.75
CA SER A 39 -15.99 9.61 -31.19
C SER A 39 -15.30 10.75 -31.93
N GLU A 40 -15.39 11.98 -31.42
CA GLU A 40 -14.70 13.16 -31.97
C GLU A 40 -13.17 13.01 -31.89
N THR A 41 -12.66 12.54 -30.76
CA THR A 41 -11.21 12.34 -30.54
C THR A 41 -10.63 11.30 -31.48
N LEU A 42 -11.37 10.23 -31.74
CA LEU A 42 -10.94 9.12 -32.57
C LEU A 42 -11.32 9.26 -34.03
N ASP A 43 -12.03 10.34 -34.41
CA ASP A 43 -12.62 10.51 -35.74
C ASP A 43 -13.34 9.22 -36.19
N ALA A 44 -14.20 8.70 -35.32
CA ALA A 44 -14.86 7.40 -35.46
C ALA A 44 -16.36 7.51 -35.15
N SER A 45 -17.14 6.47 -35.47
CA SER A 45 -18.57 6.49 -35.18
C SER A 45 -18.86 6.44 -33.67
N VAL A 46 -20.02 6.98 -33.27
CA VAL A 46 -20.45 6.95 -31.86
C VAL A 46 -20.67 5.52 -31.38
N GLU A 47 -21.12 4.61 -32.26
CA GLU A 47 -21.26 3.18 -31.94
C GLU A 47 -19.91 2.54 -31.62
N PHE A 48 -18.86 2.87 -32.39
CA PHE A 48 -17.51 2.39 -32.11
C PHE A 48 -17.02 2.91 -30.75
N ALA A 49 -17.24 4.19 -30.45
CA ALA A 49 -16.87 4.78 -29.17
C ALA A 49 -17.62 4.12 -27.99
N GLN A 50 -18.91 3.83 -28.13
CA GLN A 50 -19.70 3.11 -27.13
C GLN A 50 -19.16 1.70 -26.87
N GLN A 51 -18.85 0.96 -27.95
CA GLN A 51 -18.25 -0.38 -27.83
C GLN A 51 -16.89 -0.34 -27.16
N LEU A 52 -16.05 0.65 -27.51
CA LEU A 52 -14.74 0.84 -26.91
C LEU A 52 -14.84 1.07 -25.39
N LEU A 53 -15.74 1.96 -24.96
CA LEU A 53 -16.00 2.24 -23.54
C LEU A 53 -16.52 1.00 -22.81
N LEU A 54 -17.44 0.25 -23.42
CA LEU A 54 -17.97 -0.99 -22.85
C LEU A 54 -16.90 -2.06 -22.69
N LEU A 55 -16.10 -2.33 -23.73
CA LEU A 55 -15.02 -3.32 -23.68
C LEU A 55 -13.96 -2.93 -22.65
N THR A 56 -13.60 -1.66 -22.60
CA THR A 56 -12.68 -1.13 -21.59
C THR A 56 -13.24 -1.37 -20.19
N SER A 57 -14.52 -1.05 -19.96
CA SER A 57 -15.20 -1.27 -18.68
C SER A 57 -15.22 -2.75 -18.27
N LEU A 58 -15.58 -3.65 -19.19
CA LEU A 58 -15.59 -5.10 -18.95
C LEU A 58 -14.21 -5.65 -18.63
N LYS A 59 -13.15 -5.08 -19.21
CA LYS A 59 -11.77 -5.52 -18.99
C LYS A 59 -11.21 -5.07 -17.64
N ILE A 60 -11.64 -3.92 -17.13
CA ILE A 60 -11.13 -3.34 -15.88
C ILE A 60 -12.07 -3.52 -14.69
N ARG A 61 -13.26 -4.11 -14.88
CA ARG A 61 -14.20 -4.34 -13.79
C ARG A 61 -13.55 -5.24 -12.73
N PRO A 62 -13.71 -4.94 -11.44
CA PRO A 62 -13.37 -5.90 -10.40
C PRO A 62 -14.30 -7.12 -10.50
N ASP A 63 -13.79 -8.30 -10.18
CA ASP A 63 -14.63 -9.49 -10.09
C ASP A 63 -15.65 -9.34 -8.95
N PRO A 64 -16.92 -9.72 -9.17
CA PRO A 64 -17.93 -9.65 -8.14
C PRO A 64 -17.56 -10.61 -7.00
N THR A 65 -17.47 -10.08 -5.79
CA THR A 65 -17.19 -10.85 -4.56
C THR A 65 -18.43 -10.84 -3.68
N THR A 66 -18.78 -11.98 -3.11
CA THR A 66 -19.92 -12.06 -2.17
C THR A 66 -19.58 -11.37 -0.84
N ALA A 67 -20.60 -10.95 -0.09
CA ALA A 67 -20.40 -10.38 1.24
C ALA A 67 -19.66 -11.34 2.21
N LEU A 68 -19.88 -12.65 2.06
CA LEU A 68 -19.21 -13.67 2.86
C LEU A 68 -17.72 -13.80 2.51
N GLU A 69 -17.38 -13.77 1.22
CA GLU A 69 -15.98 -13.79 0.78
C GLU A 69 -15.24 -12.52 1.23
N LEU A 70 -15.89 -11.35 1.16
CA LEU A 70 -15.33 -10.10 1.70
C LEU A 70 -15.03 -10.19 3.21
N LEU A 71 -15.92 -10.80 3.99
CA LEU A 71 -15.69 -11.02 5.42
C LEU A 71 -14.44 -11.90 5.66
N ASN A 72 -14.26 -12.96 4.86
CA ASN A 72 -13.12 -13.86 5.00
C ASN A 72 -11.79 -13.24 4.53
N LEU A 73 -11.82 -12.24 3.63
CA LEU A 73 -10.63 -11.47 3.22
C LEU A 73 -10.16 -10.48 4.30
N SER A 74 -11.06 -10.05 5.20
CA SER A 74 -10.77 -9.03 6.22
C SER A 74 -9.96 -9.54 7.43
N SER A 75 -9.65 -10.84 7.50
CA SER A 75 -9.17 -11.48 8.73
C SER A 75 -7.66 -11.38 9.00
N VAL A 76 -6.93 -10.50 8.32
CA VAL A 76 -5.49 -10.31 8.58
C VAL A 76 -5.32 -8.98 9.31
N GLU A 77 -4.96 -9.06 10.59
CA GLU A 77 -4.74 -7.90 11.44
C GLU A 77 -3.32 -7.93 12.00
N LEU A 78 -2.69 -6.75 12.08
CA LEU A 78 -1.40 -6.59 12.73
C LEU A 78 -1.63 -6.21 14.19
N ARG A 79 -1.47 -7.16 15.10
CA ARG A 79 -1.53 -6.89 16.54
C ARG A 79 -0.48 -5.85 16.95
N SER A 80 -0.85 -4.92 17.82
CA SER A 80 0.05 -3.93 18.42
C SER A 80 0.91 -4.53 19.53
N GLY A 81 0.43 -5.60 20.18
CA GLY A 81 1.03 -6.17 21.38
C GLY A 81 0.54 -5.50 22.67
N LEU A 82 -0.35 -4.51 22.55
CA LEU A 82 -1.08 -3.89 23.65
C LEU A 82 -2.50 -4.44 23.64
N ARG A 83 -2.80 -5.43 24.49
CA ARG A 83 -4.13 -6.07 24.53
C ARG A 83 -5.30 -5.08 24.56
N PRO A 84 -5.30 -4.02 25.40
CA PRO A 84 -6.41 -3.06 25.41
C PRO A 84 -6.61 -2.32 24.09
N LEU A 85 -5.52 -2.06 23.36
CA LEU A 85 -5.59 -1.41 22.04
C LEU A 85 -6.07 -2.40 20.98
N ASP A 86 -5.53 -3.62 20.99
CA ASP A 86 -5.93 -4.67 20.07
C ASP A 86 -7.43 -4.98 20.22
N ASP A 87 -7.92 -5.11 21.46
CA ASP A 87 -9.34 -5.37 21.75
C ASP A 87 -10.22 -4.19 21.31
N ALA A 88 -9.78 -2.95 21.54
CA ALA A 88 -10.50 -1.75 21.09
C ALA A 88 -10.57 -1.61 19.56
N LEU A 89 -9.60 -2.17 18.84
CA LEU A 89 -9.56 -2.18 17.38
C LEU A 89 -10.20 -3.43 16.75
N GLY A 90 -10.77 -4.34 17.56
CA GLY A 90 -11.43 -5.54 17.06
C GLY A 90 -10.50 -6.73 16.81
N GLY A 91 -9.25 -6.68 17.28
CA GLY A 91 -8.28 -7.77 17.21
C GLY A 91 -6.87 -7.33 16.78
N GLY A 92 -6.73 -6.11 16.26
CA GLY A 92 -5.45 -5.50 15.91
C GLY A 92 -5.61 -4.35 14.92
N ILE A 93 -4.50 -3.92 14.31
CA ILE A 93 -4.52 -2.89 13.27
C ILE A 93 -5.00 -3.51 11.95
N PRO A 94 -6.02 -2.92 11.30
CA PRO A 94 -6.55 -3.45 10.05
C PRO A 94 -5.53 -3.37 8.90
N VAL A 95 -5.36 -4.47 8.17
CA VAL A 95 -4.56 -4.52 6.95
C VAL A 95 -5.36 -3.97 5.77
N ALA A 96 -4.67 -3.52 4.71
CA ALA A 96 -5.26 -2.84 3.55
C ALA A 96 -6.04 -1.55 3.91
N ALA A 97 -5.78 -1.00 5.09
CA ALA A 97 -6.30 0.27 5.57
C ALA A 97 -5.16 1.22 5.95
N VAL A 98 -5.48 2.51 6.04
CA VAL A 98 -4.59 3.50 6.64
C VAL A 98 -5.06 3.70 8.06
N THR A 99 -4.14 3.51 9.01
CA THR A 99 -4.38 3.77 10.42
C THR A 99 -3.51 4.94 10.85
N GLU A 100 -4.13 5.97 11.42
CA GLU A 100 -3.45 7.17 11.89
C GLU A 100 -3.38 7.19 13.42
N PHE A 101 -2.17 7.38 13.95
CA PHE A 101 -1.95 7.57 15.37
C PHE A 101 -1.64 9.04 15.67
N VAL A 102 -2.63 9.76 16.22
CA VAL A 102 -2.51 11.19 16.54
C VAL A 102 -2.26 11.38 18.04
N GLY A 103 -1.42 12.36 18.39
CA GLY A 103 -1.23 12.78 19.77
C GLY A 103 -0.03 13.69 19.98
N PRO A 104 0.17 14.22 21.20
CA PRO A 104 1.30 15.10 21.53
C PRO A 104 2.67 14.47 21.28
N ALA A 105 3.71 15.31 21.12
CA ALA A 105 5.09 14.84 21.08
C ALA A 105 5.44 14.08 22.38
N GLY A 106 6.21 13.00 22.28
CA GLY A 106 6.64 12.21 23.44
C GLY A 106 5.63 11.16 23.96
N ILE A 107 4.38 11.11 23.47
CA ILE A 107 3.38 10.12 23.91
C ILE A 107 3.68 8.66 23.45
N GLY A 108 4.75 8.45 22.67
CA GLY A 108 5.20 7.12 22.26
C GLY A 108 4.83 6.70 20.83
N LYS A 109 4.35 7.59 19.97
CA LYS A 109 4.00 7.27 18.55
C LYS A 109 5.12 6.55 17.80
N THR A 110 6.34 7.12 17.78
CA THR A 110 7.52 6.48 17.16
C THR A 110 7.84 5.12 17.77
N GLN A 111 7.63 4.94 19.09
CA GLN A 111 7.83 3.63 19.74
C GLN A 111 6.78 2.62 19.27
N LEU A 112 5.51 3.04 19.13
CA LEU A 112 4.45 2.21 18.58
C LEU A 112 4.74 1.84 17.12
N CYS A 113 5.20 2.78 16.29
CA CYS A 113 5.62 2.53 14.91
C CYS A 113 6.72 1.47 14.82
N MET A 114 7.78 1.58 15.65
CA MET A 114 8.84 0.57 15.73
C MET A 114 8.33 -0.78 16.27
N GLN A 115 7.39 -0.76 17.22
CA GLN A 115 6.77 -1.97 17.77
C GLN A 115 5.95 -2.72 16.72
N LEU A 116 5.17 -2.01 15.91
CA LEU A 116 4.41 -2.57 14.80
C LEU A 116 5.31 -3.11 13.69
N THR A 117 6.39 -2.39 13.40
CA THR A 117 7.44 -2.85 12.48
C THR A 117 8.00 -4.19 12.95
N ALA A 118 8.33 -4.31 14.24
CA ALA A 118 8.84 -5.54 14.84
C ALA A 118 7.82 -6.69 14.75
N ASN A 119 6.56 -6.41 15.09
CA ASN A 119 5.47 -7.39 15.00
C ASN A 119 5.29 -7.90 13.55
N SER A 120 5.44 -7.03 12.56
CA SER A 120 5.31 -7.38 11.14
C SER A 120 6.45 -8.27 10.66
N VAL A 121 7.71 -7.94 10.98
CA VAL A 121 8.88 -8.71 10.51
C VAL A 121 9.09 -10.04 11.25
N LEU A 122 8.53 -10.17 12.45
CA LEU A 122 8.56 -11.39 13.27
C LEU A 122 7.30 -12.26 13.15
N GLY A 123 6.24 -11.76 12.51
CA GLY A 123 4.97 -12.48 12.37
C GLY A 123 5.04 -13.72 11.47
N ASN A 124 4.02 -14.58 11.53
CA ASN A 124 3.95 -15.82 10.76
C ASN A 124 3.99 -15.60 9.23
N LYS A 125 3.53 -14.44 8.76
CA LYS A 125 3.63 -13.99 7.37
C LYS A 125 4.60 -12.80 7.29
N ALA A 126 5.82 -12.99 7.78
CA ALA A 126 6.84 -11.95 7.81
C ALA A 126 7.06 -11.38 6.40
N ARG A 127 6.88 -10.07 6.28
CA ARG A 127 7.12 -9.31 5.06
C ARG A 127 8.06 -8.15 5.33
N THR A 128 8.65 -7.64 4.27
CA THR A 128 9.47 -6.43 4.33
C THR A 128 8.62 -5.27 4.83
N VAL A 129 9.20 -4.44 5.68
CA VAL A 129 8.60 -3.18 6.14
C VAL A 129 9.35 -2.04 5.51
N LEU A 130 8.60 -1.09 4.95
CA LEU A 130 9.15 0.17 4.49
C LEU A 130 8.86 1.25 5.53
N TYR A 131 9.90 1.77 6.17
CA TYR A 131 9.81 2.80 7.20
C TYR A 131 10.26 4.15 6.63
N ILE A 132 9.33 5.07 6.44
CA ILE A 132 9.59 6.43 5.99
C ILE A 132 9.75 7.31 7.23
N ASP A 133 10.99 7.69 7.53
CA ASP A 133 11.37 8.52 8.67
C ASP A 133 11.56 9.97 8.21
N THR A 134 10.64 10.85 8.61
CA THR A 134 10.67 12.27 8.22
C THR A 134 11.31 13.18 9.25
N GLU A 135 11.54 12.66 10.46
CA GLU A 135 12.10 13.41 11.59
C GLU A 135 13.47 12.89 12.02
N CYS A 136 14.02 11.91 11.30
CA CYS A 136 15.27 11.21 11.63
C CYS A 136 15.27 10.60 13.03
N LYS A 137 14.11 10.12 13.49
CA LYS A 137 13.89 9.56 14.83
C LYS A 137 14.03 8.05 14.89
N PHE A 138 14.10 7.37 13.75
CA PHE A 138 14.31 5.93 13.72
C PHE A 138 15.71 5.60 14.23
N SER A 139 15.77 4.82 15.32
CA SER A 139 17.02 4.33 15.90
C SER A 139 17.16 2.83 15.68
N SER A 140 18.14 2.45 14.86
CA SER A 140 18.46 1.05 14.56
C SER A 140 18.79 0.24 15.83
N GLN A 141 19.47 0.87 16.79
CA GLN A 141 19.78 0.22 18.08
C GLN A 141 18.49 -0.01 18.89
N ARG A 142 17.64 1.01 19.02
CA ARG A 142 16.37 0.89 19.74
C ARG A 142 15.47 -0.17 19.11
N PHE A 143 15.40 -0.21 17.79
CA PHE A 143 14.63 -1.21 17.06
C PHE A 143 15.15 -2.63 17.32
N ARG A 144 16.47 -2.83 17.32
CA ARG A 144 17.08 -4.13 17.69
C ARG A 144 16.74 -4.55 19.11
N ASP A 145 16.69 -3.62 20.06
CA ASP A 145 16.30 -3.91 21.43
C ASP A 145 14.83 -4.37 21.52
N ILE A 146 13.94 -3.75 20.74
CA ILE A 146 12.53 -4.17 20.62
C ILE A 146 12.45 -5.59 20.06
N LEU A 147 13.15 -5.89 18.95
CA LEU A 147 13.17 -7.22 18.35
C LEU A 147 13.65 -8.29 19.35
N ARG A 148 14.76 -8.04 20.04
CA ARG A 148 15.30 -8.95 21.08
C ARG A 148 14.29 -9.21 22.19
N ALA A 149 13.63 -8.17 22.68
CA ALA A 149 12.63 -8.29 23.74
C ALA A 149 11.42 -9.14 23.30
N GLN A 150 11.04 -9.10 22.03
CA GLN A 150 9.97 -9.93 21.49
C GLN A 150 10.39 -11.38 21.26
N ILE A 151 11.54 -11.60 20.64
CA ILE A 151 12.05 -12.95 20.38
C ILE A 151 12.26 -13.70 21.70
N HIS A 152 12.71 -13.01 22.76
CA HIS A 152 12.87 -13.61 24.07
C HIS A 152 11.58 -14.21 24.65
N LYS A 153 10.39 -13.72 24.26
CA LYS A 153 9.11 -14.29 24.70
C LYS A 153 8.85 -15.68 24.11
N SER A 154 9.50 -16.03 23.01
CA SER A 154 9.26 -17.25 22.26
C SER A 154 10.48 -18.18 22.17
N VAL A 155 11.71 -17.66 22.36
CA VAL A 155 12.97 -18.41 22.24
C VAL A 155 13.90 -18.10 23.42
N HIS A 156 14.26 -19.14 24.18
CA HIS A 156 15.09 -19.01 25.39
C HIS A 156 16.62 -19.06 25.14
N ILE A 157 17.08 -19.50 23.97
CA ILE A 157 18.52 -19.67 23.65
C ILE A 157 19.13 -18.36 23.16
N VAL A 158 20.13 -17.84 23.89
CA VAL A 158 20.69 -16.49 23.69
C VAL A 158 21.24 -16.24 22.29
N SER A 159 22.13 -17.10 21.80
CA SER A 159 22.84 -16.94 20.53
C SER A 159 21.88 -16.91 19.33
N SER A 160 20.79 -17.69 19.42
CA SER A 160 19.74 -17.72 18.40
C SER A 160 18.91 -16.43 18.39
N ARG A 161 18.74 -15.75 19.54
CA ARG A 161 17.98 -14.48 19.61
C ARG A 161 18.63 -13.36 18.82
N ASP A 162 19.95 -13.21 18.94
CA ASP A 162 20.67 -12.14 18.25
C ASP A 162 20.69 -12.35 16.75
N GLN A 163 20.89 -13.59 16.29
CA GLN A 163 20.86 -13.92 14.88
C GLN A 163 19.47 -13.68 14.27
N LEU A 164 18.40 -14.08 14.96
CA LEU A 164 17.03 -13.81 14.53
C LEU A 164 16.70 -12.32 14.52
N ALA A 165 17.18 -11.54 15.50
CA ALA A 165 16.98 -10.11 15.54
C ALA A 165 17.68 -9.41 14.36
N VAL A 166 18.90 -9.83 14.01
CA VAL A 166 19.61 -9.30 12.83
C VAL A 166 18.87 -9.66 11.54
N GLN A 167 18.41 -10.90 11.38
CA GLN A 167 17.64 -11.32 10.21
C GLN A 167 16.31 -10.56 10.07
N ALA A 168 15.61 -10.34 11.18
CA ALA A 168 14.37 -9.56 11.19
C ALA A 168 14.64 -8.09 10.89
N GLN A 169 15.77 -7.55 11.35
CA GLN A 169 16.17 -6.17 11.10
C GLN A 169 16.49 -5.90 9.63
N ASP A 170 17.06 -6.88 8.92
CA ASP A 170 17.37 -6.79 7.49
C ASP A 170 16.11 -6.67 6.61
N ARG A 171 14.94 -7.07 7.13
CA ARG A 171 13.64 -6.91 6.47
C ARG A 171 13.05 -5.50 6.58
N VAL A 172 13.77 -4.54 7.16
CA VAL A 172 13.29 -3.16 7.33
C VAL A 172 14.09 -2.22 6.46
N ILE A 173 13.44 -1.67 5.43
CA ILE A 173 14.00 -0.64 4.56
C ILE A 173 13.64 0.71 5.16
N VAL A 174 14.63 1.52 5.53
CA VAL A 174 14.42 2.85 6.10
C VAL A 174 14.70 3.91 5.03
N LEU A 175 13.67 4.69 4.68
CA LEU A 175 13.79 5.85 3.80
C LEU A 175 13.71 7.12 4.63
N ARG A 176 14.70 7.99 4.50
CA ARG A 176 14.68 9.30 5.15
C ARG A 176 14.25 10.37 4.17
N VAL A 177 13.29 11.18 4.59
CA VAL A 177 12.66 12.20 3.75
C VAL A 177 12.66 13.52 4.50
N GLN A 178 13.09 14.61 3.85
CA GLN A 178 13.24 15.90 4.53
C GLN A 178 12.13 16.91 4.21
N ASP A 179 11.44 16.75 3.09
CA ASP A 179 10.40 17.68 2.64
C ASP A 179 9.18 16.97 2.02
N LEU A 180 8.08 17.70 1.87
CA LEU A 180 6.83 17.14 1.34
C LEU A 180 6.97 16.69 -0.11
N LYS A 181 7.81 17.36 -0.90
CA LYS A 181 8.00 17.05 -2.32
C LYS A 181 8.66 15.69 -2.48
N ASP A 182 9.72 15.43 -1.73
CA ASP A 182 10.41 14.14 -1.67
C ASP A 182 9.45 13.07 -1.10
N LEU A 183 8.68 13.37 -0.04
CA LEU A 183 7.66 12.42 0.47
C LEU A 183 6.67 12.00 -0.62
N LEU A 184 6.10 12.97 -1.33
CA LEU A 184 5.14 12.72 -2.41
C LEU A 184 5.79 11.99 -3.59
N GLN A 185 7.07 12.24 -3.88
CA GLN A 185 7.79 11.54 -4.93
C GLN A 185 8.05 10.08 -4.55
N ARG A 186 8.53 9.82 -3.33
CA ARG A 186 8.68 8.46 -2.81
C ARG A 186 7.37 7.70 -2.81
N ILE A 187 6.27 8.36 -2.45
CA ILE A 187 4.94 7.75 -2.48
C ILE A 187 4.52 7.33 -3.89
N LYS A 188 4.94 8.04 -4.94
CA LYS A 188 4.65 7.63 -6.33
C LYS A 188 5.47 6.41 -6.75
N GLU A 189 6.70 6.30 -6.25
CA GLU A 189 7.62 5.20 -6.54
C GLU A 189 7.37 3.96 -5.67
N LEU A 190 6.55 4.10 -4.61
CA LEU A 190 6.22 3.02 -3.66
C LEU A 190 5.69 1.76 -4.34
N GLU A 191 4.91 1.88 -5.43
CA GLU A 191 4.29 0.71 -6.06
C GLU A 191 5.33 -0.30 -6.55
N VAL A 192 6.38 0.20 -7.23
CA VAL A 192 7.48 -0.63 -7.70
C VAL A 192 8.25 -1.22 -6.52
N ALA A 193 8.63 -0.39 -5.54
CA ALA A 193 9.36 -0.84 -4.37
C ALA A 193 8.59 -1.86 -3.52
N CYS A 194 7.25 -1.75 -3.44
CA CYS A 194 6.41 -2.67 -2.69
C CYS A 194 6.36 -4.05 -3.36
N ILE A 195 6.35 -4.08 -4.69
CA ILE A 195 6.36 -5.33 -5.47
C ILE A 195 7.74 -5.97 -5.36
N ASP A 196 8.81 -5.23 -5.70
CA ASP A 196 10.18 -5.75 -5.77
C ASP A 196 10.67 -6.30 -4.42
N HIS A 197 10.25 -5.67 -3.32
CA HIS A 197 10.67 -6.07 -1.97
C HIS A 197 9.59 -6.83 -1.20
N SER A 198 8.46 -7.18 -1.81
CA SER A 198 7.34 -7.88 -1.14
C SER A 198 6.93 -7.20 0.17
N VAL A 199 6.73 -5.87 0.11
CA VAL A 199 6.40 -5.06 1.29
C VAL A 199 4.99 -5.38 1.80
N GLY A 200 4.88 -5.63 3.10
CA GLY A 200 3.60 -5.91 3.77
C GLY A 200 3.10 -4.79 4.68
N LEU A 201 3.98 -3.84 5.03
CA LEU A 201 3.66 -2.71 5.90
C LEU A 201 4.46 -1.48 5.45
N ILE A 202 3.78 -0.34 5.36
CA ILE A 202 4.41 0.96 5.17
C ILE A 202 4.14 1.77 6.43
N VAL A 203 5.21 2.32 7.01
CA VAL A 203 5.15 3.21 8.15
C VAL A 203 5.63 4.59 7.71
N VAL A 204 4.89 5.64 8.06
CA VAL A 204 5.30 7.03 7.84
C VAL A 204 5.35 7.73 9.19
N ASP A 205 6.55 8.00 9.70
CA ASP A 205 6.79 8.65 10.99
C ASP A 205 7.63 9.92 10.79
N SER A 206 7.03 11.10 10.68
CA SER A 206 5.60 11.44 10.71
C SER A 206 5.16 12.18 9.44
N ILE A 207 3.87 12.16 9.11
CA ILE A 207 3.35 12.97 7.99
C ILE A 207 3.29 14.46 8.36
N ALA A 208 3.10 14.76 9.65
CA ALA A 208 2.89 16.12 10.13
C ALA A 208 4.11 17.04 9.94
N ASN A 209 5.34 16.53 9.99
CA ASN A 209 6.53 17.37 9.88
C ASN A 209 6.71 17.97 8.47
N PRO A 210 6.72 17.18 7.37
CA PRO A 210 6.80 17.73 6.01
C PRO A 210 5.59 18.59 5.61
N VAL A 211 4.38 18.24 6.09
CA VAL A 211 3.15 18.98 5.77
C VAL A 211 3.13 20.35 6.44
N ARG A 212 3.45 20.44 7.75
CA ARG A 212 3.54 21.72 8.46
C ARG A 212 4.58 22.67 7.85
N ALA A 213 5.65 22.13 7.29
CA ALA A 213 6.72 22.92 6.67
C ALA A 213 6.35 23.48 5.28
N SER A 214 5.30 22.95 4.62
CA SER A 214 5.04 23.21 3.20
C SER A 214 3.77 24.00 2.88
N VAL A 215 2.66 23.89 3.64
CA VAL A 215 1.40 24.61 3.34
C VAL A 215 0.51 24.79 4.58
N PRO A 216 -0.20 25.93 4.74
CA PRO A 216 -1.37 26.02 5.63
C PRO A 216 -2.61 25.37 4.98
N GLY A 217 -3.01 24.16 5.42
CA GLY A 217 -4.29 23.54 5.04
C GLY A 217 -4.38 22.01 5.26
N ASP A 218 -5.54 21.54 5.74
CA ASP A 218 -5.85 20.18 6.26
C ASP A 218 -5.86 19.01 5.23
N GLY A 219 -5.37 19.19 3.99
CA GLY A 219 -5.60 18.22 2.91
C GLY A 219 -4.48 17.20 2.63
N ALA A 220 -3.24 17.50 2.99
CA ALA A 220 -2.08 16.72 2.54
C ALA A 220 -1.95 15.36 3.24
N GLU A 221 -2.33 15.29 4.52
CA GLU A 221 -2.25 14.06 5.33
C GLU A 221 -3.20 12.98 4.80
N ALA A 222 -4.45 13.37 4.51
CA ALA A 222 -5.45 12.52 3.90
C ALA A 222 -5.02 11.99 2.52
N GLN A 223 -4.35 12.82 1.71
CA GLN A 223 -3.88 12.44 0.38
C GLN A 223 -2.74 11.41 0.44
N VAL A 224 -1.78 11.60 1.35
CA VAL A 224 -0.68 10.66 1.58
C VAL A 224 -1.21 9.30 2.02
N GLY A 225 -2.12 9.29 3.02
CA GLY A 225 -2.76 8.07 3.49
C GLY A 225 -3.51 7.34 2.38
N ALA A 226 -4.42 8.03 1.69
CA ALA A 226 -5.23 7.43 0.62
C ALA A 226 -4.37 6.78 -0.49
N ARG A 227 -3.22 7.38 -0.83
CA ARG A 227 -2.28 6.83 -1.82
C ARG A 227 -1.57 5.58 -1.32
N ALA A 228 -1.03 5.59 -0.09
CA ALA A 228 -0.36 4.43 0.48
C ALA A 228 -1.28 3.19 0.53
N ARG A 229 -2.56 3.39 0.86
CA ARG A 229 -3.58 2.32 0.85
C ARG A 229 -3.77 1.69 -0.53
N ASN A 230 -3.93 2.53 -1.55
CA ASN A 230 -4.17 2.05 -2.91
C ASN A 230 -2.98 1.21 -3.40
N ILE A 231 -1.76 1.62 -3.11
CA ILE A 231 -0.54 0.90 -3.50
C ILE A 231 -0.46 -0.47 -2.81
N LEU A 232 -0.70 -0.54 -1.50
CA LEU A 232 -0.69 -1.79 -0.76
C LEU A 232 -1.77 -2.76 -1.23
N SER A 233 -2.97 -2.26 -1.56
CA SER A 233 -4.05 -3.10 -2.08
C SER A 233 -3.70 -3.75 -3.43
N ARG A 234 -3.01 -3.02 -4.32
CA ARG A 234 -2.55 -3.52 -5.62
C ARG A 234 -1.39 -4.52 -5.48
N ALA A 235 -0.41 -4.20 -4.63
CA ALA A 235 0.71 -5.10 -4.35
C ALA A 235 0.26 -6.42 -3.68
N HIS A 236 -0.80 -6.36 -2.86
CA HIS A 236 -1.42 -7.56 -2.32
C HIS A 236 -2.16 -8.38 -3.37
N ALA A 237 -2.95 -7.75 -4.25
CA ALA A 237 -3.70 -8.43 -5.31
C ALA A 237 -2.77 -9.19 -6.28
N ASN A 238 -1.68 -8.55 -6.71
CA ASN A 238 -0.68 -9.18 -7.60
C ASN A 238 0.03 -10.36 -6.94
N ASN A 239 0.25 -10.33 -5.62
CA ASN A 239 0.87 -11.42 -4.88
C ASN A 239 -0.09 -12.60 -4.61
N THR A 240 -1.41 -12.38 -4.61
CA THR A 240 -2.40 -13.47 -4.51
C THR A 240 -2.59 -14.22 -5.82
N ASP A 241 -2.24 -13.61 -6.96
CA ASP A 241 -2.31 -14.28 -8.28
C ASP A 241 -1.15 -15.27 -8.50
N GLU A 242 0.00 -15.11 -7.84
CA GLU A 242 1.12 -16.06 -7.89
C GLU A 242 0.94 -17.29 -6.97
N TYR A 243 0.13 -17.16 -5.91
CA TYR A 243 -0.28 -18.31 -5.10
C TYR A 243 -1.64 -18.79 -5.59
N GLY A 244 -1.63 -19.35 -6.80
CA GLY A 244 -2.76 -20.09 -7.34
C GLY A 244 -3.30 -21.04 -6.27
N LEU A 245 -4.50 -20.74 -5.79
CA LEU A 245 -5.41 -21.76 -5.31
C LEU A 245 -5.57 -22.72 -6.49
N GLU A 246 -4.81 -23.81 -6.46
CA GLU A 246 -5.07 -24.97 -7.29
C GLU A 246 -6.55 -25.30 -7.12
N LYS A 247 -7.33 -24.97 -8.15
CA LYS A 247 -8.52 -25.74 -8.47
C LYS A 247 -8.08 -27.20 -8.65
N ARG A 248 -8.28 -28.00 -7.61
CA ARG A 248 -8.58 -29.43 -7.71
C ARG A 248 -9.81 -29.60 -6.81
N GLY A 249 -11.01 -29.84 -7.33
CA GLY A 249 -11.33 -30.82 -8.35
C GLY A 249 -11.43 -32.20 -7.69
N SER A 250 -12.45 -32.42 -6.86
CA SER A 250 -13.17 -33.68 -6.64
C SER A 250 -14.49 -33.34 -5.97
#